data_AF-A0A6I7NJM0-F1
#
_entry.id   AF-A0A6I7NJM0-F1
#
_cell.length_a   1.000
_cell.length_b   1.000
_cell.length_c   1.000
_cell.angle_alpha   90.00
_cell.angle_beta   90.00
_cell.angle_gamma   90.00
#
_symmetry.space_group_name_H-M   'P 1'
#
loop_
_entity.id
_entity.type
_entity.pdbx_description
1 polymer ?
#
loop_
_entity_poly.entity_id
_entity_poly.type
_entity_poly.pdbx_seq_one_letter_code
_entity_poly.pdbx_strand_id
1 'polypeptide(L)'
;MIHADLIIPPIIIGLIIILIFRVNSFIMESSADNRLYTDVQTFAEVAATVIQEELRTLDHFVQVQQDSIRYVTTLRDTVSMTRNGRNIEIIRYDMINAGYDSVMVPASLSGIQFTLEPQAAAVPTFLRVRVETESEPGQHVRFRNDVQTVRAFSERRFFLRNIAVSANSN
;
A
#
# COMPACT_ATOMS: atom_id res chain seq x y z
N MET A 1 -38.35 -6.92 -55.71
CA MET A 1 -36.89 -6.79 -55.49
C MET A 1 -36.49 -5.54 -54.68
N ILE A 2 -37.42 -4.72 -54.16
CA ILE A 2 -37.10 -3.39 -53.57
C ILE A 2 -37.08 -3.41 -52.02
N HIS A 3 -37.58 -4.48 -51.37
CA HIS A 3 -37.66 -4.53 -49.90
C HIS A 3 -36.33 -4.84 -49.21
N ALA A 4 -35.39 -5.53 -49.87
CA ALA A 4 -34.08 -5.84 -49.27
C ALA A 4 -33.20 -4.59 -49.14
N ASP A 5 -33.18 -3.71 -50.15
CA ASP A 5 -32.34 -2.49 -50.16
C ASP A 5 -32.79 -1.43 -49.14
N LEU A 6 -34.06 -1.44 -48.71
CA LEU A 6 -34.58 -0.51 -47.70
C LEU A 6 -34.29 -0.98 -46.26
N ILE A 7 -34.08 -2.28 -46.05
CA ILE A 7 -33.93 -2.91 -44.72
C ILE A 7 -32.45 -3.02 -44.31
N ILE A 8 -31.54 -3.14 -45.29
CA ILE A 8 -30.09 -3.26 -45.04
C ILE A 8 -29.49 -2.04 -44.29
N PRO A 9 -29.80 -0.77 -44.65
CA PRO A 9 -29.19 0.39 -43.99
C PRO A 9 -29.55 0.52 -42.49
N PRO A 10 -30.81 0.36 -42.05
CA PRO A 10 -31.15 0.38 -40.62
C PRO A 10 -30.46 -0.72 -39.80
N ILE A 11 -30.31 -1.93 -40.36
CA ILE A 11 -29.66 -3.05 -39.68
C ILE A 11 -28.16 -2.78 -39.48
N ILE A 12 -27.48 -2.26 -40.51
CA ILE A 12 -26.06 -1.90 -40.43
C ILE A 12 -25.85 -0.79 -39.39
N ILE A 13 -26.70 0.23 -39.38
CA ILE A 13 -26.64 1.31 -38.39
C ILE A 13 -26.86 0.76 -36.97
N GLY A 14 -27.85 -0.12 -36.77
CA GLY A 14 -28.09 -0.77 -35.49
C GLY A 14 -26.89 -1.59 -34.99
N LEU A 15 -26.26 -2.37 -35.88
CA LEU A 15 -25.05 -3.13 -35.57
C LEU A 15 -23.87 -2.23 -35.20
N ILE A 16 -23.66 -1.13 -35.94
CA ILE A 16 -22.60 -0.15 -35.65
C ILE A 16 -22.83 0.51 -34.30
N ILE A 17 -24.06 0.93 -34.00
CA ILE A 17 -24.40 1.53 -32.70
C ILE A 17 -24.11 0.58 -31.55
N ILE A 18 -24.53 -0.70 -31.66
CA ILE A 18 -24.24 -1.72 -30.65
C ILE A 18 -22.73 -1.92 -30.48
N LEU A 19 -21.98 -1.94 -31.59
CA LEU A 19 -20.53 -2.12 -31.56
C LEU A 19 -19.82 -0.94 -30.89
N ILE A 20 -20.24 0.30 -31.16
CA ILE A 20 -19.72 1.51 -30.50
C ILE A 20 -20.00 1.46 -28.99
N PHE A 21 -21.24 1.15 -28.58
CA PHE A 21 -21.57 1.03 -27.16
C PHE A 21 -20.74 -0.05 -26.46
N ARG A 22 -20.51 -1.18 -27.13
CA ARG A 22 -19.71 -2.28 -26.58
C ARG A 22 -18.25 -1.89 -26.41
N VAL A 23 -17.66 -1.21 -27.39
CA VAL A 23 -16.26 -0.73 -27.32
C VAL A 23 -16.10 0.32 -26.22
N ASN A 24 -17.01 1.29 -26.13
CA ASN A 24 -16.97 2.31 -25.07
C ASN A 24 -17.13 1.69 -23.68
N SER A 25 -18.03 0.72 -23.53
CA SER A 25 -18.19 -0.02 -22.27
C SER A 25 -16.91 -0.76 -21.88
N PHE A 26 -16.26 -1.41 -22.83
CA PHE A 26 -15.01 -2.14 -22.60
C PHE A 26 -13.83 -1.22 -22.26
N ILE A 27 -13.70 -0.07 -22.93
CA ILE A 27 -12.65 0.92 -22.64
C ILE A 27 -12.83 1.51 -21.23
N MET A 28 -14.08 1.79 -20.84
CA MET A 28 -14.38 2.31 -19.50
C MET A 28 -14.01 1.31 -18.40
N GLU A 29 -14.28 0.02 -18.62
CA GLU A 29 -13.90 -1.09 -17.72
C GLU A 29 -12.39 -1.18 -17.55
N SER A 30 -11.64 -1.27 -18.66
CA SER A 30 -10.18 -1.32 -18.62
C SER A 30 -9.57 -0.10 -17.94
N SER A 31 -10.16 1.08 -18.10
CA SER A 31 -9.71 2.31 -17.43
C SER A 31 -9.95 2.28 -15.92
N ALA A 32 -11.11 1.79 -15.47
CA ALA A 32 -11.45 1.69 -14.06
C ALA A 32 -10.56 0.66 -13.33
N ASP A 33 -10.34 -0.51 -13.94
CA ASP A 33 -9.47 -1.54 -13.37
C ASP A 33 -8.02 -1.07 -13.30
N ASN A 34 -7.50 -0.49 -14.40
CA ASN A 34 -6.15 0.07 -14.41
C ASN A 34 -5.96 1.15 -13.34
N ARG A 35 -6.97 2.01 -13.14
CA ARG A 35 -6.95 3.00 -12.07
C ARG A 35 -6.90 2.34 -10.70
N LEU A 36 -7.74 1.34 -10.45
CA LEU A 36 -7.77 0.64 -9.18
C LEU A 36 -6.44 -0.06 -8.87
N TYR A 37 -5.83 -0.74 -9.85
CA TYR A 37 -4.49 -1.31 -9.70
C TYR A 37 -3.45 -0.25 -9.36
N THR A 38 -3.49 0.89 -10.07
CA THR A 38 -2.57 2.00 -9.83
C THR A 38 -2.74 2.59 -8.43
N ASP A 39 -3.99 2.77 -7.98
CA ASP A 39 -4.29 3.32 -6.66
C ASP A 39 -3.83 2.37 -5.54
N VAL A 40 -4.13 1.06 -5.66
CA VAL A 40 -3.74 0.02 -4.67
C VAL A 40 -2.21 -0.12 -4.58
N GLN A 41 -1.52 -0.07 -5.72
CA GLN A 41 -0.06 -0.05 -5.79
C GLN A 41 0.51 1.21 -5.13
N THR A 42 -0.07 2.38 -5.44
CA THR A 42 0.36 3.67 -4.87
C THR A 42 0.22 3.66 -3.34
N PHE A 43 -0.87 3.08 -2.80
CA PHE A 43 -1.01 2.95 -1.34
C PHE A 43 0.11 2.11 -0.72
N ALA A 44 0.49 0.98 -1.33
CA ALA A 44 1.58 0.14 -0.83
C ALA A 44 2.93 0.88 -0.83
N GLU A 45 3.18 1.68 -1.87
CA GLU A 45 4.41 2.47 -2.01
C GLU A 45 4.48 3.65 -1.05
N VAL A 46 3.36 4.38 -0.89
CA VAL A 46 3.25 5.48 0.08
C VAL A 46 3.43 4.96 1.49
N ALA A 47 2.77 3.86 1.85
CA ALA A 47 2.93 3.21 3.14
C ALA A 47 4.39 2.84 3.44
N ALA A 48 5.07 2.19 2.49
CA ALA A 48 6.48 1.85 2.63
C ALA A 48 7.36 3.10 2.76
N THR A 49 7.03 4.19 2.07
CA THR A 49 7.76 5.48 2.14
C THR A 49 7.56 6.16 3.49
N VAL A 50 6.33 6.18 4.02
CA VAL A 50 6.06 6.73 5.36
C VAL A 50 6.83 5.96 6.42
N ILE A 51 6.81 4.63 6.36
CA ILE A 51 7.60 3.78 7.27
C ILE A 51 9.09 4.12 7.18
N GLN A 52 9.62 4.31 5.97
CA GLN A 52 11.01 4.69 5.77
C GLN A 52 11.36 6.02 6.44
N GLU A 53 10.50 7.05 6.28
CA GLU A 53 10.73 8.36 6.87
C GLU A 53 10.67 8.31 8.41
N GLU A 54 9.73 7.58 9.00
CA GLU A 54 9.67 7.41 10.46
C GLU A 54 10.89 6.66 11.02
N LEU A 55 11.43 5.70 10.27
CA LEU A 55 12.63 4.94 10.65
C LEU A 55 13.93 5.74 10.54
N ARG A 56 13.92 6.91 9.90
CA ARG A 56 15.13 7.73 9.71
C ARG A 56 15.74 8.20 11.02
N THR A 57 14.91 8.44 12.03
CA THR A 57 15.32 8.90 13.36
C THR A 57 15.56 7.75 14.33
N LEU A 58 15.43 6.50 13.88
CA LEU A 58 15.61 5.33 14.71
C LEU A 58 17.04 5.26 15.25
N ASP A 59 17.18 5.08 16.56
CA ASP A 59 18.47 4.87 17.24
C ASP A 59 18.66 3.39 17.59
N HIS A 60 17.69 2.78 18.29
CA HIS A 60 17.69 1.35 18.61
C HIS A 60 16.27 0.79 18.72
N PHE A 61 16.12 -0.51 18.47
CA PHE A 61 14.84 -1.19 18.65
C PHE A 61 14.58 -1.53 20.12
N VAL A 62 13.35 -1.32 20.57
CA VAL A 62 12.83 -1.87 21.83
C VAL A 62 12.22 -3.24 21.55
N GLN A 63 11.45 -3.34 20.47
CA GLN A 63 10.76 -4.56 20.09
C GLN A 63 10.49 -4.57 18.59
N VAL A 64 10.71 -5.72 17.94
CA VAL A 64 10.30 -5.94 16.55
C VAL A 64 9.48 -7.22 16.52
N GLN A 65 8.21 -7.10 16.15
CA GLN A 65 7.31 -8.20 15.88
C GLN A 65 7.00 -8.23 14.39
N GLN A 66 6.25 -9.23 13.94
CA GLN A 66 5.90 -9.35 12.53
C GLN A 66 5.05 -8.16 12.06
N ASP A 67 4.05 -7.73 12.82
CA ASP A 67 3.07 -6.71 12.42
C ASP A 67 3.24 -5.35 13.10
N SER A 68 4.21 -5.25 14.02
CA SER A 68 4.45 -4.06 14.81
C SER A 68 5.92 -3.89 15.13
N ILE A 69 6.36 -2.64 15.23
CA ILE A 69 7.70 -2.29 15.69
C ILE A 69 7.62 -1.21 16.75
N ARG A 70 8.54 -1.27 17.69
CA ARG A 70 8.74 -0.24 18.71
C ARG A 70 10.22 0.07 18.81
N TYR A 71 10.56 1.34 18.76
CA TYR A 71 11.95 1.81 18.77
C TYR A 71 12.06 3.14 19.48
N VAL A 72 13.30 3.48 19.84
CA VAL A 72 13.65 4.78 20.40
C VAL A 72 14.30 5.62 19.31
N THR A 73 13.97 6.90 19.27
CA THR A 73 14.54 7.85 18.33
C THR A 73 15.84 8.45 18.88
N THR A 74 16.61 9.12 18.02
CA THR A 74 17.80 9.90 18.45
C THR A 74 17.47 11.02 19.44
N LEU A 75 16.20 11.44 19.54
CA LEU A 75 15.71 12.44 20.50
C LEU A 75 15.27 11.82 21.83
N ARG A 76 15.39 10.49 21.99
CA ARG A 76 14.91 9.69 23.12
C ARG A 76 13.40 9.56 23.24
N ASP A 77 12.66 9.83 22.17
CA ASP A 77 11.23 9.53 22.11
C ASP A 77 11.02 8.05 21.79
N THR A 78 9.92 7.47 22.25
CA THR A 78 9.56 6.10 21.86
C THR A 78 8.52 6.15 20.77
N VAL A 79 8.79 5.52 19.62
CA VAL A 79 7.83 5.39 18.53
C VAL A 79 7.36 3.95 18.45
N SER A 80 6.06 3.77 18.33
CA SER A 80 5.40 2.49 18.11
C SER A 80 4.65 2.57 16.78
N MET A 81 4.98 1.71 15.84
CA MET A 81 4.24 1.56 14.60
C MET A 81 3.55 0.21 14.59
N THR A 82 2.24 0.21 14.35
CA THR A 82 1.44 -1.01 14.30
C THR A 82 0.40 -0.90 13.20
N ARG A 83 -0.06 -2.04 12.71
CA ARG A 83 -1.27 -2.09 11.91
C ARG A 83 -2.49 -1.86 12.81
N ASN A 84 -3.37 -0.95 12.39
CA ASN A 84 -4.68 -0.78 12.98
C ASN A 84 -5.75 -0.90 11.87
N GLY A 85 -6.32 -2.10 11.74
CA GLY A 85 -7.24 -2.42 10.64
C GLY A 85 -6.57 -2.27 9.27
N ARG A 86 -7.06 -1.31 8.47
CA ARG A 86 -6.55 -1.01 7.11
C ARG A 86 -5.57 0.17 7.09
N ASN A 87 -5.18 0.67 8.26
CA ASN A 87 -4.31 1.83 8.42
C ASN A 87 -3.01 1.44 9.11
N ILE A 88 -1.98 2.27 8.93
CA ILE A 88 -0.80 2.26 9.79
C ILE A 88 -1.08 3.25 10.92
N GLU A 89 -0.92 2.81 12.16
CA GLU A 89 -0.95 3.67 13.33
C GLU A 89 0.47 3.90 13.82
N ILE A 90 0.85 5.17 13.95
CA ILE A 90 2.16 5.62 14.43
C ILE A 90 1.91 6.39 15.72
N ILE A 91 2.37 5.86 16.84
CA ILE A 91 2.26 6.49 18.15
C ILE A 91 3.65 6.95 18.58
N ARG A 92 3.80 8.24 18.86
CA ARG A 92 5.05 8.86 19.32
C ARG A 92 4.88 9.29 20.77
N TYR A 93 5.67 8.73 21.67
CA TYR A 93 5.68 9.06 23.09
C TYR A 93 6.86 9.96 23.40
N ASP A 94 6.56 11.18 23.88
CA ASP A 94 7.55 12.13 24.37
C ASP A 94 7.93 11.75 25.80
N MET A 95 9.20 11.34 25.99
CA MET A 95 9.69 10.95 27.32
C MET A 95 9.92 12.14 28.25
N ILE A 96 10.01 13.36 27.73
CA ILE A 96 10.30 14.58 28.48
C ILE A 96 9.01 15.20 29.02
N ASN A 97 7.99 15.32 28.17
CA ASN A 97 6.73 15.98 28.53
C ASN A 97 5.59 15.01 28.92
N ALA A 98 5.83 13.70 28.88
CA ALA A 98 4.84 12.64 29.12
C ALA A 98 3.58 12.74 28.25
N GLY A 99 3.70 13.40 27.09
CA GLY A 99 2.67 13.47 26.06
C GLY A 99 2.78 12.34 25.05
N TYR A 100 1.71 12.12 24.28
CA TYR A 100 1.75 11.26 23.11
C TYR A 100 1.04 11.90 21.93
N ASP A 101 1.55 11.62 20.74
CA ASP A 101 0.95 11.93 19.45
C ASP A 101 0.59 10.61 18.75
N SER A 102 -0.57 10.55 18.10
CA SER A 102 -0.98 9.38 17.30
C SER A 102 -1.44 9.83 15.93
N VAL A 103 -0.82 9.26 14.91
CA VAL A 103 -1.12 9.52 13.51
C VAL A 103 -1.60 8.23 12.85
N MET A 104 -2.78 8.29 12.25
CA MET A 104 -3.31 7.21 11.41
C MET A 104 -3.09 7.53 9.94
N VAL A 105 -2.38 6.64 9.25
CA VAL A 105 -2.07 6.76 7.83
C VAL A 105 -2.94 5.75 7.05
N PRO A 106 -3.89 6.24 6.23
CA PRO A 106 -4.72 5.35 5.43
C PRO A 106 -3.90 4.72 4.31
N ALA A 107 -3.83 3.39 4.31
CA ALA A 107 -3.01 2.64 3.35
C ALA A 107 -3.71 1.42 2.76
N SER A 108 -5.01 1.20 3.06
CA SER A 108 -5.76 0.03 2.60
C SER A 108 -5.05 -1.29 2.89
N LEU A 109 -4.44 -1.40 4.08
CA LEU A 109 -3.60 -2.53 4.45
C LEU A 109 -4.39 -3.84 4.59
N SER A 110 -3.92 -4.86 3.89
CA SER A 110 -4.25 -6.26 4.16
C SER A 110 -3.22 -6.90 5.09
N GLY A 111 -1.96 -6.44 5.06
CA GLY A 111 -0.88 -6.93 5.91
C GLY A 111 0.33 -6.00 5.96
N ILE A 112 1.10 -6.11 7.04
CA ILE A 112 2.42 -5.49 7.18
C ILE A 112 3.34 -6.49 7.86
N GLN A 113 4.57 -6.60 7.36
CA GLN A 113 5.58 -7.50 7.89
C GLN A 113 6.91 -6.78 8.06
N PHE A 114 7.44 -6.82 9.27
CA PHE A 114 8.76 -6.33 9.61
C PHE A 114 9.69 -7.52 9.86
N THR A 115 10.85 -7.53 9.21
CA THR A 115 11.83 -8.60 9.35
C THR A 115 13.21 -7.98 9.47
N LEU A 116 13.86 -8.20 10.61
CA LEU A 116 15.27 -7.85 10.79
C LEU A 116 16.12 -8.87 10.04
N GLU A 117 16.95 -8.40 9.13
CA GLU A 117 17.89 -9.28 8.44
C GLU A 117 19.07 -9.58 9.37
N PRO A 118 19.30 -10.85 9.74
CA PRO A 118 20.46 -11.21 10.53
C PRO A 118 21.72 -10.92 9.71
N GLN A 119 22.62 -10.11 10.26
CA GLN A 119 23.93 -9.87 9.69
C GLN A 119 24.96 -10.74 10.43
N ALA A 120 26.13 -10.97 9.82
CA ALA A 120 27.24 -11.64 10.49
C ALA A 120 27.75 -10.86 11.73
N ALA A 121 27.46 -9.55 11.79
CA ALA A 121 27.65 -8.72 12.96
C ALA A 121 26.47 -8.86 13.93
N ALA A 122 26.72 -8.79 15.24
CA ALA A 122 25.72 -8.97 16.29
C ALA A 122 24.55 -7.97 16.27
N VAL A 123 24.65 -6.89 15.46
CA VAL A 123 23.67 -5.82 15.38
C VAL A 123 23.07 -5.78 13.95
N PRO A 124 21.74 -5.92 13.79
CA PRO A 124 21.09 -5.90 12.49
C PRO A 124 21.14 -4.50 11.87
N THR A 125 21.71 -4.38 10.67
CA THR A 125 21.83 -3.10 9.95
C THR A 125 20.76 -2.91 8.87
N PHE A 126 19.97 -3.93 8.57
CA PHE A 126 18.90 -3.87 7.58
C PHE A 126 17.57 -4.32 8.17
N LEU A 127 16.53 -3.53 7.91
CA LEU A 127 15.13 -3.90 8.16
C LEU A 127 14.44 -4.10 6.81
N ARG A 128 13.87 -5.27 6.61
CA ARG A 128 12.99 -5.56 5.49
C ARG A 128 11.55 -5.29 5.93
N VAL A 129 10.84 -4.51 5.12
CA VAL A 129 9.44 -4.17 5.34
C VAL A 129 8.65 -4.59 4.12
N ARG A 130 7.66 -5.44 4.33
CA ARG A 130 6.70 -5.86 3.31
C ARG A 130 5.33 -5.32 3.69
N VAL A 131 4.78 -4.48 2.83
CA VAL A 131 3.44 -3.91 2.97
C VAL A 131 2.55 -4.56 1.93
N GLU A 132 1.38 -5.03 2.35
CA GLU A 132 0.36 -5.61 1.49
C GLU A 132 -0.90 -4.77 1.57
N THR A 133 -1.43 -4.41 0.40
CA THR A 133 -2.66 -3.63 0.25
C THR A 133 -3.67 -4.43 -0.57
N GLU A 134 -4.94 -4.17 -0.30
CA GLU A 134 -6.05 -4.86 -0.97
C GLU A 134 -7.15 -3.84 -1.25
N SER A 135 -7.83 -3.92 -2.40
CA SER A 135 -8.97 -3.06 -2.70
C SER A 135 -10.20 -3.43 -1.87
N GLU A 136 -11.08 -2.46 -1.62
CA GLU A 136 -12.37 -2.75 -0.99
C GLU A 136 -13.43 -3.15 -2.03
N PRO A 137 -14.35 -4.08 -1.71
CA PRO A 137 -15.47 -4.46 -2.59
C PRO A 137 -16.30 -3.29 -3.11
N GLY A 138 -16.33 -2.15 -2.40
CA GLY A 138 -17.02 -0.92 -2.81
C GLY A 138 -16.28 -0.06 -3.85
N GLN A 139 -14.98 -0.30 -4.05
CA GLN A 139 -14.13 0.43 -5.01
C GLN A 139 -14.18 -0.20 -6.42
N HIS A 140 -14.78 -1.38 -6.56
CA HIS A 140 -14.94 -2.05 -7.85
C HIS A 140 -16.14 -1.49 -8.60
N VAL A 141 -15.98 -1.29 -9.91
CA VAL A 141 -17.11 -1.03 -10.81
C VAL A 141 -17.89 -2.33 -10.93
N ARG A 142 -19.02 -2.44 -10.20
CA ARG A 142 -19.84 -3.66 -10.19
C ARG A 142 -20.45 -3.89 -11.57
N PHE A 143 -19.92 -4.85 -12.31
CA PHE A 143 -20.61 -5.45 -13.45
C PHE A 143 -20.45 -6.97 -13.39
N ARG A 144 -21.60 -7.68 -13.33
CA ARG A 144 -21.72 -9.16 -13.27
C ARG A 144 -21.18 -9.86 -12.00
N ASN A 145 -21.57 -9.47 -10.78
CA ASN A 145 -21.43 -10.26 -9.53
C ASN A 145 -20.03 -10.85 -9.20
N ASP A 146 -18.99 -10.56 -9.97
CA ASP A 146 -17.65 -11.10 -9.79
C ASP A 146 -16.87 -10.07 -9.00
N VAL A 147 -16.69 -10.34 -7.71
CA VAL A 147 -15.91 -9.48 -6.82
C VAL A 147 -14.44 -9.78 -7.07
N GLN A 148 -13.86 -9.15 -8.10
CA GLN A 148 -12.42 -9.25 -8.32
C GLN A 148 -11.70 -8.40 -7.30
N THR A 149 -11.07 -8.98 -6.28
CA THR A 149 -10.22 -8.23 -5.35
C THR A 149 -8.85 -7.95 -5.98
N VAL A 150 -8.42 -6.69 -5.99
CA VAL A 150 -7.09 -6.29 -6.43
C VAL A 150 -6.18 -6.23 -5.23
N ARG A 151 -5.00 -6.84 -5.32
CA ARG A 151 -3.98 -6.80 -4.27
C ARG A 151 -2.68 -6.26 -4.84
N ALA A 152 -1.99 -5.46 -4.05
CA ALA A 152 -0.63 -5.04 -4.34
C ALA A 152 0.27 -5.30 -3.13
N PHE A 153 1.56 -5.39 -3.40
CA PHE A 153 2.56 -5.50 -2.36
C PHE A 153 3.75 -4.60 -2.68
N SER A 154 4.36 -4.07 -1.63
CA SER A 154 5.58 -3.28 -1.69
C SER A 154 6.55 -3.85 -0.68
N GLU A 155 7.68 -4.36 -1.15
CA GLU A 155 8.76 -4.86 -0.30
C GLU A 155 9.96 -3.94 -0.45
N ARG A 156 10.44 -3.39 0.67
CA ARG A 156 11.61 -2.52 0.71
C ARG A 156 12.57 -2.95 1.79
N ARG A 157 13.86 -2.73 1.52
CA ARG A 157 14.96 -2.97 2.44
C ARG A 157 15.54 -1.63 2.87
N PHE A 158 15.46 -1.35 4.16
CA PHE A 158 15.93 -0.10 4.76
C PHE A 158 17.25 -0.34 5.47
N PHE A 159 18.24 0.51 5.18
CA PHE A 159 19.49 0.54 5.91
C PHE A 159 19.35 1.41 7.16
N LEU A 160 19.66 0.84 8.32
CA LEU A 160 19.50 1.46 9.63
C LEU A 160 20.80 2.16 10.03
N ARG A 161 21.00 3.37 9.51
CA ARG A 161 22.26 4.10 9.64
C ARG A 161 22.70 4.30 11.09
N ASN A 162 21.81 4.76 11.97
CA ASN A 162 22.22 5.11 13.33
C ASN A 162 22.58 3.86 14.14
N ILE A 163 21.80 2.78 13.99
CA ILE A 163 22.15 1.46 14.57
C ILE A 163 23.54 1.02 14.10
N ALA A 164 23.81 1.11 12.79
CA ALA A 164 25.09 0.67 12.23
C ALA A 164 26.29 1.49 12.76
N VAL A 165 26.09 2.79 13.01
CA VAL A 165 27.13 3.66 13.59
C VAL A 165 27.35 3.32 15.07
N SER A 166 26.28 3.18 15.85
CA SER A 166 26.35 2.83 17.28
C SER A 166 27.02 1.48 17.52
N ALA A 167 26.85 0.53 16.60
CA ALA A 167 27.52 -0.77 16.64
C ALA A 167 29.05 -0.68 16.41
N ASN A 168 29.52 0.32 15.65
CA ASN A 168 30.94 0.51 15.32
C ASN A 168 31.67 1.40 16.32
N SER A 169 30.95 2.08 17.23
CA SER A 169 31.52 2.97 18.25
C SER A 169 31.82 2.27 19.59
N ASN A 170 31.50 0.98 19.71
CA ASN A 170 31.84 0.12 20.85
C ASN A 170 32.93 -0.87 20.45
#